data_AF-A0A835EFU0-F1
#
_entry.id   AF-A0A835EFU0-F1
#
_cell.length_a   1.000
_cell.length_b   1.000
_cell.length_c   1.000
_cell.angle_alpha   90.00
_cell.angle_beta   90.00
_cell.angle_gamma   90.00
#
_symmetry.space_group_name_H-M   'P 1'
#
loop_
_entity.id
_entity.type
_entity.pdbx_description
1 polymer ?
#
loop_
_entity_poly.entity_id
_entity_poly.type
_entity_poly.pdbx_seq_one_letter_code
_entity_poly.pdbx_strand_id
1 'polypeptide(L)'
;MACHLRSASLPSSPSSNRADVEEQIQSLAATISSASVTIETIVDGLSKLGSIYSSLMSQRKAVEEELERSLILLDLCNIMQESFAELRTSVQEMQLALKRGDVVAAKIQCYFRLVKKAKKHFKKAAKKVTSDKEDCRILRLLIEAREITTSLLESTKKISVVCKEEQLQVLECNIKDLEDGAELLFRRLIQSRVTLLNILSL
;
A
#
# COMPACT_ATOMS: atom_id res chain seq x y z
N MET A 1 26.29 -17.32 3.16
CA MET A 1 25.13 -17.77 3.94
C MET A 1 23.88 -17.42 3.15
N ALA A 2 23.19 -18.44 2.62
CA ALA A 2 22.04 -18.25 1.74
C ALA A 2 20.77 -18.04 2.59
N CYS A 3 20.11 -16.90 2.41
CA CYS A 3 18.83 -16.64 3.04
C CYS A 3 17.72 -17.34 2.26
N HIS A 4 17.21 -18.44 2.81
CA HIS A 4 15.99 -19.08 2.33
C HIS A 4 14.80 -18.13 2.56
N LEU A 5 14.34 -17.50 1.49
CA LEU A 5 13.05 -16.81 1.45
C LEU A 5 11.94 -17.86 1.59
N ARG A 6 11.45 -18.04 2.81
CA ARG A 6 10.21 -18.77 3.07
C ARG A 6 9.06 -17.94 2.51
N SER A 7 8.43 -18.44 1.47
CA SER A 7 7.19 -17.93 0.91
C SER A 7 6.19 -17.67 2.04
N ALA A 8 5.86 -16.40 2.27
CA ALA A 8 4.73 -16.05 3.11
C ALA A 8 3.48 -16.60 2.42
N SER A 9 2.81 -17.52 3.10
CA SER A 9 1.56 -18.13 2.67
C SER A 9 0.60 -17.04 2.18
N LEU A 10 0.04 -17.27 0.99
CA LEU A 10 -1.04 -16.49 0.43
C LEU A 10 -2.11 -16.23 1.51
N PRO A 11 -2.76 -15.06 1.54
CA PRO A 11 -3.99 -14.92 2.31
C PRO A 11 -4.94 -16.02 1.86
N SER A 12 -5.65 -16.63 2.81
CA SER A 12 -6.68 -17.64 2.56
C SER A 12 -7.55 -17.19 1.40
N SER A 13 -7.49 -17.98 0.32
CA SER A 13 -8.08 -17.67 -0.97
C SER A 13 -9.59 -17.39 -0.86
N PRO A 14 -10.16 -16.50 -1.69
CA PRO A 14 -11.61 -16.35 -1.84
C PRO A 14 -12.32 -17.67 -2.17
N SER A 15 -11.57 -18.66 -2.69
CA SER A 15 -12.08 -20.01 -2.93
C SER A 15 -12.55 -20.73 -1.66
N SER A 16 -12.03 -20.38 -0.48
CA SER A 16 -12.48 -20.97 0.79
C SER A 16 -13.91 -20.54 1.13
N ASN A 17 -14.24 -19.26 0.90
CA ASN A 17 -15.60 -18.74 1.14
C ASN A 17 -16.55 -19.15 0.03
N ARG A 18 -16.07 -19.24 -1.22
CA ARG A 18 -16.89 -19.72 -2.34
C ARG A 18 -17.32 -21.16 -2.13
N ALA A 19 -16.39 -22.03 -1.75
CA ALA A 19 -16.69 -23.44 -1.47
C ALA A 19 -17.65 -23.59 -0.28
N ASP A 20 -17.49 -22.78 0.77
CA ASP A 20 -18.40 -22.76 1.92
C ASP A 20 -19.82 -22.33 1.54
N VAL A 21 -19.97 -21.22 0.80
CA VAL A 21 -21.30 -20.76 0.34
C VAL A 21 -21.93 -21.78 -0.62
N GLU A 22 -21.15 -22.37 -1.51
CA GLU A 22 -21.63 -23.38 -2.46
C GLU A 22 -22.07 -24.66 -1.74
N GLU A 23 -21.32 -25.12 -0.74
CA GLU A 23 -21.70 -26.25 0.13
C GLU A 23 -22.97 -25.93 0.92
N GLN A 24 -23.11 -24.72 1.45
CA GLN A 24 -24.33 -24.28 2.16
C GLN A 24 -25.55 -24.26 1.24
N ILE A 25 -25.39 -23.82 -0.02
CA ILE A 25 -26.46 -23.83 -1.03
C ILE A 25 -26.82 -25.26 -1.43
N GLN A 26 -25.83 -26.13 -1.65
CA GLN A 26 -26.08 -27.55 -2.00
C GLN A 26 -26.76 -28.32 -0.86
N SER A 27 -26.32 -28.09 0.38
CA SER A 27 -26.96 -28.62 1.60
C SER A 27 -28.42 -28.18 1.68
N LEU A 28 -28.69 -26.89 1.48
CA LEU A 28 -30.04 -26.34 1.48
C LEU A 28 -30.92 -26.95 0.38
N ALA A 29 -30.39 -27.06 -0.84
CA ALA A 29 -31.11 -27.65 -1.97
C ALA A 29 -31.47 -29.12 -1.71
N ALA A 30 -30.57 -29.89 -1.09
CA ALA A 30 -30.82 -31.28 -0.71
C ALA A 30 -31.92 -31.40 0.35
N THR A 31 -31.92 -30.52 1.37
CA THR A 31 -32.95 -30.51 2.42
C THR A 31 -34.33 -30.20 1.86
N ILE A 32 -34.44 -29.24 0.92
CA ILE A 32 -35.73 -28.84 0.31
C ILE A 32 -36.23 -29.88 -0.71
N SER A 33 -35.34 -30.63 -1.35
CA SER A 33 -35.70 -31.64 -2.37
C SER A 33 -36.10 -33.00 -1.79
N SER A 34 -36.17 -33.14 -0.47
CA SER A 34 -36.54 -34.38 0.22
C SER A 34 -38.01 -34.76 -0.02
N ALA A 35 -38.28 -36.06 -0.21
CA ALA A 35 -39.62 -36.61 -0.47
C ALA A 35 -40.64 -36.41 0.67
N SER A 36 -40.19 -36.01 1.86
CA SER A 36 -41.02 -35.73 3.05
C SER A 36 -40.81 -34.30 3.57
N VAL A 37 -40.76 -33.31 2.68
CA VAL A 37 -40.60 -31.90 3.08
C VAL A 37 -41.86 -31.42 3.82
N THR A 38 -41.67 -30.79 4.99
CA THR A 38 -42.76 -30.15 5.76
C THR A 38 -42.74 -28.63 5.56
N ILE A 39 -43.83 -27.95 5.92
CA ILE A 39 -43.91 -26.47 5.89
C ILE A 39 -42.81 -25.85 6.77
N GLU A 40 -42.55 -26.44 7.93
CA GLU A 40 -41.49 -25.99 8.85
C GLU A 40 -40.10 -26.11 8.20
N THR A 41 -39.83 -27.21 7.48
CA THR A 41 -38.58 -27.38 6.70
C THR A 41 -38.43 -26.33 5.60
N ILE A 42 -39.54 -25.92 4.95
CA ILE A 42 -39.51 -24.85 3.95
C ILE A 42 -39.19 -23.50 4.59
N VAL A 43 -39.80 -23.18 5.73
CA VAL A 43 -39.56 -21.91 6.46
C VAL A 43 -38.12 -21.83 6.96
N ASP A 44 -37.58 -22.92 7.51
CA ASP A 44 -36.18 -22.99 7.91
C ASP A 44 -35.24 -22.82 6.70
N GLY A 45 -35.57 -23.48 5.58
CA GLY A 45 -34.82 -23.34 4.34
C GLY A 45 -34.77 -21.90 3.78
N LEU A 46 -35.92 -21.20 3.78
CA LEU A 46 -35.98 -19.79 3.39
C LEU A 46 -35.21 -18.88 4.35
N SER A 47 -35.24 -19.17 5.64
CA SER A 47 -34.49 -18.43 6.66
C SER A 47 -32.98 -18.59 6.45
N LYS A 48 -32.52 -19.83 6.18
CA LYS A 48 -31.12 -20.13 5.84
C LYS A 48 -30.69 -19.47 4.52
N LEU A 49 -31.56 -19.42 3.52
CA LEU A 49 -31.29 -18.69 2.28
C LEU A 49 -31.12 -17.18 2.53
N GLY A 50 -32.00 -16.61 3.35
CA GLY A 50 -31.92 -15.20 3.75
C GLY A 50 -30.62 -14.86 4.49
N SER A 51 -30.15 -15.74 5.37
CA SER A 51 -28.87 -15.54 6.07
C SER A 51 -27.66 -15.64 5.14
N ILE A 52 -27.65 -16.60 4.20
CA ILE A 52 -26.62 -16.72 3.15
C ILE A 52 -26.58 -15.45 2.30
N TYR A 53 -27.73 -14.97 1.83
CA TYR A 53 -27.81 -13.74 1.03
C TYR A 53 -27.31 -12.51 1.80
N SER A 54 -27.71 -12.35 3.07
CA SER A 54 -27.25 -11.25 3.92
C SER A 54 -25.73 -11.28 4.16
N SER A 55 -25.15 -12.48 4.32
CA SER A 55 -23.70 -12.67 4.45
C SER A 55 -22.97 -12.26 3.17
N LEU A 56 -23.45 -12.69 2.00
CA LEU A 56 -22.91 -12.32 0.69
C LEU A 56 -22.95 -10.80 0.46
N MET A 57 -24.07 -10.15 0.77
CA MET A 57 -24.22 -8.69 0.66
C MET A 57 -23.25 -7.95 1.57
N SER A 58 -23.01 -8.46 2.78
CA SER A 58 -22.06 -7.88 3.72
C SER A 58 -20.61 -8.03 3.24
N GLN A 59 -20.25 -9.21 2.70
CA GLN A 59 -18.93 -9.43 2.11
C GLN A 59 -18.68 -8.53 0.89
N ARG A 60 -19.68 -8.38 0.01
CA ARG A 60 -19.61 -7.48 -1.14
C ARG A 60 -19.27 -6.05 -0.72
N LYS A 61 -20.00 -5.54 0.29
CA LYS A 61 -19.75 -4.20 0.85
C LYS A 61 -18.34 -4.06 1.42
N ALA A 62 -17.85 -5.07 2.14
CA ALA A 62 -16.50 -5.07 2.68
C ALA A 62 -15.42 -5.02 1.57
N VAL A 63 -15.64 -5.72 0.45
CA VAL A 63 -14.74 -5.67 -0.71
C VAL A 63 -14.78 -4.30 -1.40
N GLU A 64 -15.96 -3.68 -1.52
CA GLU A 64 -16.12 -2.32 -2.04
C GLU A 64 -15.39 -1.28 -1.18
N GLU A 65 -15.48 -1.38 0.14
CA GLU A 65 -14.74 -0.52 1.08
C GLU A 65 -13.21 -0.70 0.95
N GLU A 66 -12.73 -1.93 0.77
CA GLU A 66 -11.29 -2.20 0.57
C GLU A 66 -10.81 -1.67 -0.79
N LEU A 67 -11.64 -1.73 -1.83
CA LEU A 67 -11.35 -1.08 -3.11
C LEU A 67 -11.22 0.43 -2.93
N GLU A 68 -12.10 1.09 -2.17
CA GLU A 68 -11.98 2.53 -1.93
C GLU A 68 -10.67 2.88 -1.21
N ARG A 69 -10.30 2.11 -0.17
CA ARG A 69 -9.01 2.27 0.53
C ARG A 69 -7.81 2.07 -0.38
N SER A 70 -7.87 1.08 -1.29
CA SER A 70 -6.77 0.82 -2.23
C SER A 70 -6.51 2.00 -3.18
N LEU A 71 -7.53 2.82 -3.47
CA LEU A 71 -7.38 4.02 -4.29
C LEU A 71 -6.53 5.09 -3.57
N ILE A 72 -6.79 5.30 -2.28
CA ILE A 72 -5.99 6.20 -1.43
C ILE A 72 -4.52 5.74 -1.39
N LEU A 73 -4.29 4.43 -1.31
CA LEU A 73 -2.94 3.85 -1.33
C LEU A 73 -2.23 4.08 -2.68
N LEU A 74 -2.92 3.90 -3.80
CA LEU A 74 -2.37 4.16 -5.13
C LEU A 74 -2.00 5.64 -5.31
N ASP A 75 -2.86 6.54 -4.85
CA ASP A 75 -2.60 7.97 -4.84
C ASP A 75 -1.37 8.33 -4.01
N LEU A 76 -1.18 7.68 -2.86
CA LEU A 76 -0.01 7.87 -2.02
C LEU A 76 1.26 7.35 -2.70
N CYS A 77 1.22 6.17 -3.33
CA CYS A 77 2.32 5.63 -4.11
C CYS A 77 2.73 6.58 -5.25
N ASN A 78 1.76 7.18 -5.96
CA ASN A 78 2.04 8.17 -6.99
C ASN A 78 2.76 9.41 -6.42
N ILE A 79 2.27 9.93 -5.28
CA ILE A 79 2.92 11.05 -4.58
C ILE A 79 4.35 10.69 -4.13
N MET A 80 4.57 9.46 -3.66
CA MET A 80 5.90 8.97 -3.27
C MET A 80 6.85 8.92 -4.48
N GLN A 81 6.40 8.40 -5.61
CA GLN A 81 7.19 8.35 -6.85
C GLN A 81 7.58 9.75 -7.33
N GLU A 82 6.63 10.69 -7.37
CA GLU A 82 6.93 12.10 -7.69
C GLU A 82 7.99 12.68 -6.73
N SER A 83 7.84 12.40 -5.43
CA SER A 83 8.75 12.90 -4.40
C SER A 83 10.16 12.33 -4.54
N PHE A 84 10.29 11.05 -4.86
CA PHE A 84 11.60 10.41 -5.06
C PHE A 84 12.28 10.89 -6.33
N ALA A 85 11.54 11.05 -7.44
CA ALA A 85 12.07 11.61 -8.67
C ALA A 85 12.61 13.04 -8.47
N GLU A 86 11.89 13.88 -7.72
CA GLU A 86 12.35 15.21 -7.34
C GLU A 86 13.58 15.18 -6.41
N LEU A 87 13.65 14.20 -5.50
CA LEU A 87 14.80 14.05 -4.60
C LEU A 87 16.05 13.60 -5.37
N ARG A 88 15.88 12.66 -6.29
CA ARG A 88 16.93 12.15 -7.18
C ARG A 88 17.52 13.26 -8.04
N THR A 89 16.69 14.07 -8.69
CA THR A 89 17.16 15.21 -9.49
C THR A 89 17.96 16.20 -8.63
N SER A 90 17.50 16.49 -7.41
CA SER A 90 18.21 17.38 -6.49
C SER A 90 19.54 16.80 -6.00
N VAL A 91 19.67 15.48 -5.87
CA VAL A 91 20.95 14.80 -5.57
C VAL A 91 21.92 14.91 -6.76
N GLN A 92 21.44 14.68 -7.98
CA GLN A 92 22.23 14.79 -9.20
C GLN A 92 22.73 16.23 -9.45
N GLU A 93 21.89 17.23 -9.21
CA GLU A 93 22.30 18.65 -9.25
C GLU A 93 23.46 18.93 -8.27
N MET A 94 23.41 18.35 -7.07
CA MET A 94 24.46 18.52 -6.06
C MET A 94 25.75 17.83 -6.45
N GLN A 95 25.69 16.62 -7.02
CA GLN A 95 26.86 15.93 -7.56
C GLN A 95 27.52 16.73 -8.69
N LEU A 96 26.73 17.31 -9.61
CA LEU A 96 27.24 18.17 -10.67
C LEU A 96 27.89 19.45 -10.14
N ALA A 97 27.29 20.09 -9.13
CA ALA A 97 27.87 21.26 -8.47
C ALA A 97 29.19 20.93 -7.76
N LEU A 98 29.27 19.75 -7.12
CA LEU A 98 30.48 19.26 -6.47
C LEU A 98 31.63 19.07 -7.46
N LYS A 99 31.36 18.46 -8.62
CA LYS A 99 32.34 18.26 -9.70
C LYS A 99 32.88 19.56 -10.30
N ARG A 100 32.15 20.68 -10.16
CA ARG A 100 32.52 22.00 -10.70
C ARG A 100 33.39 22.85 -9.77
N GLY A 101 33.61 22.46 -8.52
CA GLY A 101 34.55 23.16 -7.62
C GLY A 101 34.00 24.40 -6.88
N ASP A 102 32.70 24.72 -6.96
CA ASP A 102 32.08 25.87 -6.29
C ASP A 102 31.44 25.48 -4.93
N VAL A 103 32.25 25.46 -3.86
CA VAL A 103 32.26 24.27 -2.99
C VAL A 103 31.72 24.38 -1.56
N VAL A 104 31.37 25.54 -0.98
CA VAL A 104 30.88 25.53 0.43
C VAL A 104 29.51 26.17 0.61
N ALA A 105 29.33 27.42 0.18
CA ALA A 105 28.03 28.11 0.31
C ALA A 105 26.95 27.51 -0.60
N ALA A 106 27.29 27.19 -1.86
CA ALA A 106 26.38 26.53 -2.79
C ALA A 106 25.98 25.12 -2.32
N LYS A 107 26.90 24.39 -1.68
CA LYS A 107 26.63 23.06 -1.09
C LYS A 107 25.65 23.12 0.07
N ILE A 108 25.85 24.05 1.01
CA ILE A 108 24.93 24.28 2.13
C ILE A 108 23.55 24.69 1.60
N GLN A 109 23.49 25.55 0.58
CA GLN A 109 22.23 26.02 0.02
C GLN A 109 21.49 24.94 -0.79
N CYS A 110 22.19 24.10 -1.55
CA CYS A 110 21.59 22.95 -2.25
C CYS A 110 21.09 21.89 -1.26
N TYR A 111 21.87 21.57 -0.24
CA TYR A 111 21.44 20.65 0.82
C TYR A 111 20.22 21.20 1.58
N PHE A 112 20.23 22.48 1.92
CA PHE A 112 19.09 23.15 2.55
C PHE A 112 17.85 23.13 1.63
N ARG A 113 18.02 23.33 0.31
CA ARG A 113 16.95 23.18 -0.69
C ARG A 113 16.40 21.76 -0.75
N LEU A 114 17.26 20.75 -0.74
CA LEU A 114 16.89 19.34 -0.74
C LEU A 114 16.06 18.98 0.50
N VAL A 115 16.53 19.33 1.69
CA VAL A 115 15.81 19.09 2.96
C VAL A 115 14.48 19.86 2.98
N LYS A 116 14.46 21.10 2.49
CA LYS A 116 13.25 21.94 2.47
C LYS A 116 12.21 21.44 1.46
N LYS A 117 12.64 20.99 0.26
CA LYS A 117 11.79 20.33 -0.72
C LYS A 117 11.25 19.03 -0.13
N ALA A 118 12.11 18.11 0.30
CA ALA A 118 11.71 16.83 0.89
C ALA A 118 10.64 17.03 1.97
N LYS A 119 10.87 17.95 2.92
CA LYS A 119 9.91 18.28 3.99
C LYS A 119 8.56 18.81 3.47
N LYS A 120 8.55 19.60 2.38
CA LYS A 120 7.32 20.09 1.73
C LYS A 120 6.54 18.93 1.11
N HIS A 121 7.21 18.01 0.42
CA HIS A 121 6.56 16.85 -0.21
C HIS A 121 5.96 15.92 0.84
N PHE A 122 6.67 15.66 1.93
CA PHE A 122 6.13 14.86 3.04
C PHE A 122 4.93 15.53 3.74
N LYS A 123 4.94 16.85 3.91
CA LYS A 123 3.76 17.58 4.43
C LYS A 123 2.57 17.54 3.47
N LYS A 124 2.80 17.58 2.16
CA LYS A 124 1.73 17.45 1.15
C LYS A 124 1.12 16.04 1.18
N ALA A 125 1.96 15.01 1.28
CA ALA A 125 1.53 13.63 1.48
C ALA A 125 0.76 13.44 2.80
N ALA A 126 1.18 14.12 3.89
CA ALA A 126 0.52 14.03 5.20
C ALA A 126 -0.91 14.57 5.23
N LYS A 127 -1.19 15.64 4.50
CA LYS A 127 -2.53 16.24 4.44
C LYS A 127 -3.55 15.36 3.71
N LYS A 128 -3.10 14.44 2.85
CA LYS A 128 -3.99 13.53 2.11
C LYS A 128 -4.40 12.31 2.94
N VAL A 129 -3.75 12.07 4.08
CA VAL A 129 -3.90 10.86 4.91
C VAL A 129 -4.78 11.11 6.16
N THR A 130 -5.32 12.31 6.36
CA THR A 130 -6.28 12.56 7.44
C THR A 130 -7.68 12.10 7.03
N SER A 131 -7.97 10.81 7.22
CA SER A 131 -9.34 10.28 7.25
C SER A 131 -9.53 9.53 8.57
N ASP A 132 -10.54 9.95 9.33
CA ASP A 132 -10.82 9.62 10.73
C ASP A 132 -11.36 8.19 10.95
N LYS A 133 -10.86 7.17 10.23
CA LYS A 133 -11.37 5.80 10.39
C LYS A 133 -10.31 4.74 10.14
N GLU A 134 -9.93 4.10 11.25
CA GLU A 134 -9.19 2.84 11.39
C GLU A 134 -8.40 2.43 10.15
N ASP A 135 -7.24 3.06 10.02
CA ASP A 135 -6.31 2.89 8.91
C ASP A 135 -5.96 1.41 8.70
N CYS A 136 -6.16 0.94 7.46
CA CYS A 136 -5.68 -0.35 6.98
C CYS A 136 -4.23 -0.57 7.47
N ARG A 137 -3.88 -1.79 7.92
CA ARG A 137 -2.54 -2.11 8.45
C ARG A 137 -1.43 -1.69 7.48
N ILE A 138 -1.67 -1.78 6.18
CA ILE A 138 -0.76 -1.33 5.12
C ILE A 138 -0.63 0.20 5.12
N LEU A 139 -1.74 0.94 5.28
CA LEU A 139 -1.74 2.40 5.37
C LEU A 139 -0.92 2.87 6.59
N ARG A 140 -1.08 2.22 7.76
CA ARG A 140 -0.28 2.51 8.96
C ARG A 140 1.21 2.27 8.75
N LEU A 141 1.58 1.13 8.13
CA LEU A 141 2.97 0.82 7.82
C LEU A 141 3.59 1.81 6.82
N LEU A 142 2.81 2.32 5.86
CA LEU A 142 3.27 3.36 4.94
C LEU A 142 3.45 4.71 5.64
N ILE A 143 2.59 5.03 6.61
CA ILE A 143 2.75 6.23 7.45
C ILE A 143 4.01 6.11 8.30
N GLU A 144 4.23 4.98 8.97
CA GLU A 144 5.44 4.72 9.77
C GLU A 144 6.71 4.77 8.89
N ALA A 145 6.70 4.13 7.72
CA ALA A 145 7.80 4.19 6.76
C ALA A 145 8.10 5.66 6.38
N ARG A 146 7.06 6.47 6.16
CA ARG A 146 7.21 7.91 5.89
C ARG A 146 7.87 8.65 7.04
N GLU A 147 7.48 8.36 8.28
CA GLU A 147 8.05 9.00 9.48
C GLU A 147 9.52 8.64 9.68
N ILE A 148 9.87 7.37 9.44
CA ILE A 148 11.25 6.89 9.48
C ILE A 148 12.09 7.59 8.40
N THR A 149 11.60 7.67 7.15
CA THR A 149 12.30 8.40 6.08
C THR A 149 12.45 9.89 6.42
N THR A 150 11.44 10.49 7.05
CA THR A 150 11.49 11.90 7.49
C THR A 150 12.55 12.10 8.58
N SER A 151 12.60 11.22 9.57
CA SER A 151 13.59 11.23 10.66
C SER A 151 15.02 11.04 10.12
N LEU A 152 15.22 10.14 9.16
CA LEU A 152 16.49 9.93 8.48
C LEU A 152 16.96 11.19 7.72
N LEU A 153 16.05 11.85 7.00
CA LEU A 153 16.36 13.10 6.32
C LEU A 153 16.62 14.26 7.29
N GLU A 154 15.93 14.31 8.43
CA GLU A 154 16.20 15.32 9.45
C GLU A 154 17.51 15.08 10.21
N SER A 155 17.91 13.82 10.45
CA SER A 155 19.21 13.49 11.07
C SER A 155 20.39 13.82 10.15
N THR A 156 20.15 13.80 8.83
CA THR A 156 21.11 14.25 7.83
C THR A 156 21.46 15.75 8.00
N LYS A 157 20.61 16.58 8.66
CA LYS A 157 20.89 18.02 8.94
C LYS A 157 22.17 18.25 9.75
N LYS A 158 22.62 17.26 10.53
CA LYS A 158 23.87 17.32 11.29
C LYS A 158 25.11 17.07 10.43
N ILE A 159 24.95 16.59 9.21
CA ILE A 159 26.02 16.33 8.23
C ILE A 159 26.23 17.58 7.36
N SER A 160 26.32 18.77 7.97
CA SER A 160 26.41 20.03 7.21
C SER A 160 27.84 20.47 6.88
N VAL A 161 28.87 19.69 7.22
CA VAL A 161 30.27 20.15 7.06
C VAL A 161 31.13 19.26 6.15
N VAL A 162 30.73 18.03 5.84
CA VAL A 162 31.56 17.11 5.03
C VAL A 162 30.71 16.18 4.14
N CYS A 163 29.84 16.72 3.29
CA CYS A 163 29.26 15.90 2.22
C CYS A 163 30.39 15.53 1.22
N LYS A 164 30.90 14.30 1.33
CA LYS A 164 31.78 13.68 0.33
C LYS A 164 30.92 13.13 -0.81
N GLU A 165 31.52 13.03 -2.00
CA GLU A 165 30.88 12.43 -3.17
C GLU A 165 30.33 11.02 -2.85
N GLU A 166 31.06 10.25 -2.05
CA GLU A 166 30.65 8.94 -1.53
C GLU A 166 29.31 8.95 -0.78
N GLN A 167 29.04 9.95 0.07
CA GLN A 167 27.79 10.03 0.84
C GLN A 167 26.59 10.37 -0.05
N LEU A 168 26.80 11.22 -1.06
CA LEU A 168 25.79 11.52 -2.08
C LEU A 168 25.46 10.29 -2.92
N GLN A 169 26.47 9.47 -3.20
CA GLN A 169 26.31 8.22 -3.94
C GLN A 169 25.52 7.19 -3.14
N VAL A 170 25.80 7.06 -1.82
CA VAL A 170 24.99 6.22 -0.92
C VAL A 170 23.55 6.71 -0.86
N LEU A 171 23.33 8.03 -0.76
CA LEU A 171 21.98 8.60 -0.76
C LEU A 171 21.25 8.33 -2.08
N GLU A 172 21.93 8.46 -3.23
CA GLU A 172 21.35 8.15 -4.55
C GLU A 172 20.93 6.69 -4.65
N CYS A 173 21.76 5.75 -4.19
CA CYS A 173 21.40 4.33 -4.12
C CYS A 173 20.16 4.09 -3.24
N ASN A 174 20.11 4.70 -2.05
CA ASN A 174 18.96 4.55 -1.16
C ASN A 174 17.67 5.12 -1.79
N ILE A 175 17.77 6.24 -2.51
CA ILE A 175 16.62 6.81 -3.23
C ILE A 175 16.16 5.86 -4.34
N LYS A 176 17.10 5.30 -5.11
CA LYS A 176 16.81 4.31 -6.15
C LYS A 176 16.08 3.09 -5.59
N ASP A 177 16.55 2.54 -4.47
CA ASP A 177 15.91 1.39 -3.81
C ASP A 177 14.49 1.72 -3.34
N LEU A 178 14.28 2.95 -2.83
CA LEU A 178 12.96 3.44 -2.44
C LEU A 178 12.03 3.65 -3.64
N GLU A 179 12.53 4.18 -4.76
CA GLU A 179 11.81 4.30 -6.04
C GLU A 179 11.31 2.93 -6.50
N ASP A 180 12.22 1.95 -6.55
CA ASP A 180 11.92 0.59 -7.02
C ASP A 180 10.94 -0.14 -6.10
N GLY A 181 11.09 0.04 -4.78
CA GLY A 181 10.15 -0.47 -3.78
C GLY A 181 8.75 0.14 -3.92
N ALA A 182 8.66 1.45 -4.11
CA ALA A 182 7.37 2.13 -4.32
C ALA A 182 6.70 1.70 -5.62
N GLU A 183 7.44 1.51 -6.71
CA GLU A 183 6.92 0.96 -7.97
C GLU A 183 6.41 -0.47 -7.81
N LEU A 184 7.15 -1.32 -7.09
CA LEU A 184 6.72 -2.68 -6.79
C LEU A 184 5.40 -2.71 -5.99
N LEU A 185 5.28 -1.86 -4.97
CA LEU A 185 4.05 -1.71 -4.19
C LEU A 185 2.89 -1.21 -5.06
N PHE A 186 3.11 -0.20 -5.89
CA PHE A 186 2.10 0.31 -6.81
C PHE A 186 1.57 -0.79 -7.74
N ARG A 187 2.46 -1.56 -8.38
CA ARG A 187 2.08 -2.68 -9.24
C ARG A 187 1.29 -3.74 -8.48
N ARG A 188 1.69 -4.05 -7.24
CA ARG A 188 0.99 -5.04 -6.42
C ARG A 188 -0.41 -4.59 -6.00
N LEU A 189 -0.57 -3.30 -5.67
CA LEU A 189 -1.87 -2.70 -5.35
C LEU A 189 -2.81 -2.75 -6.56
N ILE A 190 -2.33 -2.42 -7.77
CA ILE A 190 -3.12 -2.55 -9.00
C ILE A 190 -3.58 -4.00 -9.21
N GLN A 191 -2.67 -4.98 -9.09
CA GLN A 191 -3.03 -6.40 -9.23
C GLN A 191 -4.09 -6.83 -8.21
N SER A 192 -3.94 -6.42 -6.94
CA SER A 192 -4.91 -6.71 -5.88
C SER A 192 -6.27 -6.09 -6.21
N ARG A 193 -6.30 -4.83 -6.66
CA ARG A 193 -7.52 -4.13 -7.05
C ARG A 193 -8.24 -4.83 -8.20
N VAL A 194 -7.52 -5.22 -9.25
CA VAL A 194 -8.09 -5.98 -10.39
C VAL A 194 -8.69 -7.31 -9.92
N THR A 195 -8.00 -8.00 -9.02
CA THR A 195 -8.49 -9.27 -8.46
C THR A 195 -9.80 -9.07 -7.69
N LEU A 196 -9.89 -8.03 -6.86
CA LEU A 196 -11.10 -7.69 -6.11
C LEU A 196 -12.26 -7.24 -7.02
N LEU A 197 -11.98 -6.45 -8.06
CA LEU A 197 -12.98 -6.05 -9.06
C LEU A 197 -13.55 -7.25 -9.83
N ASN A 198 -12.70 -8.22 -10.18
CA ASN A 198 -13.14 -9.44 -10.82
C ASN A 198 -14.05 -10.27 -9.88
N ILE A 199 -13.79 -10.28 -8.57
CA ILE A 199 -14.65 -10.94 -7.58
C ILE A 199 -16.04 -10.28 -7.51
N LEU A 200 -16.12 -8.95 -7.58
CA LEU A 200 -17.39 -8.21 -7.58
C LEU A 200 -18.18 -8.33 -8.88
N SER A 201 -17.52 -8.73 -9.97
CA SER A 201 -18.11 -8.85 -11.31
C SER A 201 -18.61 -10.27 -11.63
N LEU A 202 -18.31 -11.24 -10.76
CA LEU A 202 -18.80 -12.63 -10.81
C LEU A 202 -20.21 -12.72 -10.22
#